data_AF-A0A7V2JNX1-F1
#
_entry.id   AF-A0A7V2JNX1-F1
#
_cell.length_a   1.000
_cell.length_b   1.000
_cell.length_c   1.000
_cell.angle_alpha   90.00
_cell.angle_beta   90.00
_cell.angle_gamma   90.00
#
_symmetry.space_group_name_H-M   'P 1'
#
loop_
_entity.id
_entity.type
_entity.pdbx_description
1 polymer ?
#
loop_
_entity_poly.entity_id
_entity_poly.type
_entity_poly.pdbx_seq_one_letter_code
_entity_poly.pdbx_strand_id
1 'polypeptide(L)' 'MKILYSIVLSPFHPDFSALYSDLGCEPHTFSSERKAIQGLKSHVPDIVVADFIYGYSNNYAGVNVSNLDVFFHSLQK' A
#
# COMPACT_ATOMS: atom_id res chain seq x y z
N MET A 1 17.38 8.75 -1.30
CA MET A 1 16.02 8.77 -1.89
C MET A 1 15.15 7.96 -0.96
N LYS A 2 13.95 8.44 -0.58
CA LYS A 2 13.06 7.69 0.34
C LYS A 2 12.28 6.65 -0.44
N ILE A 3 12.19 5.42 0.04
CA ILE A 3 11.38 4.38 -0.61
C ILE A 3 9.91 4.66 -0.28
N LEU A 4 9.11 4.85 -1.33
CA LEU A 4 7.67 5.07 -1.21
C LEU A 4 6.93 3.86 -1.78
N TYR A 5 6.07 3.25 -0.99
CA TYR A 5 5.13 2.25 -1.50
C TYR A 5 3.84 2.96 -1.91
N SER A 6 3.45 2.78 -3.18
CA SER A 6 2.20 3.30 -3.74
C SER A 6 1.27 2.12 -4.03
N ILE A 7 0.33 1.85 -3.14
CA ILE A 7 -0.64 0.77 -3.27
C ILE A 7 -1.88 1.34 -3.99
N VAL A 8 -2.17 0.81 -5.17
CA VAL A 8 -3.19 1.30 -6.10
C VAL A 8 -4.18 0.19 -6.45
N LEU A 9 -5.36 0.25 -5.87
CA LEU A 9 -6.51 -0.63 -6.07
C LEU A 9 -7.56 0.01 -6.99
N SER A 10 -7.71 1.33 -6.92
CA SER A 10 -8.72 2.04 -7.72
C SER A 10 -8.18 2.35 -9.11
N PRO A 11 -8.95 2.10 -10.19
CA PRO A 11 -8.59 2.58 -11.52
C PRO A 11 -8.62 4.10 -11.65
N PHE A 12 -9.20 4.81 -10.67
CA PHE A 12 -9.28 6.27 -10.62
C PHE A 12 -8.23 6.90 -9.69
N HIS A 13 -7.22 6.14 -9.28
CA HIS A 13 -6.12 6.69 -8.51
C HIS A 13 -5.40 7.78 -9.32
N PRO A 14 -5.25 9.00 -8.78
CA PRO A 14 -4.54 10.07 -9.48
C PRO A 14 -3.06 9.74 -9.63
N ASP A 15 -2.44 10.20 -10.72
CA ASP A 15 -0.99 10.06 -10.91
C ASP A 15 -0.24 11.08 -10.04
N PHE A 16 0.49 10.59 -9.04
CA PHE A 16 1.33 11.38 -8.14
C PHE A 16 2.82 11.32 -8.48
N SER A 17 3.22 10.77 -9.64
CA SER A 17 4.62 10.60 -10.03
C SER A 17 5.45 11.89 -9.93
N ALA A 18 4.90 13.02 -10.41
CA ALA A 18 5.55 14.34 -10.31
C ALA A 18 5.77 14.76 -8.85
N LEU A 19 4.74 14.63 -8.02
CA LEU A 19 4.83 14.94 -6.59
C LEU A 19 5.86 14.07 -5.87
N TYR A 20 5.89 12.77 -6.17
CA TYR A 20 6.86 11.85 -5.57
C TYR A 20 8.30 12.21 -5.96
N SER A 21 8.54 12.60 -7.22
CA SER A 21 9.84 13.07 -7.67
C SER A 21 10.27 14.36 -6.95
N ASP A 22 9.37 15.34 -6.82
CA ASP A 22 9.65 16.61 -6.15
C ASP A 22 9.99 16.40 -4.66
N LEU A 23 9.39 15.39 -4.04
CA LEU A 23 9.66 14.98 -2.66
C LEU A 23 10.90 14.07 -2.52
N GLY A 24 11.61 13.75 -3.60
CA GLY A 24 12.79 12.88 -3.57
C GLY A 24 12.47 11.44 -3.16
N CYS A 25 11.30 10.95 -3.56
CA CYS A 25 10.82 9.60 -3.29
C CYS A 25 11.02 8.67 -4.49
N GLU A 26 11.29 7.39 -4.20
CA GLU A 26 11.35 6.30 -5.18
C GLU A 26 10.07 5.45 -5.09
N PRO A 27 9.09 5.69 -5.98
CA PRO A 27 7.81 5.00 -5.90
C PRO A 27 7.90 3.55 -6.38
N HIS A 28 7.51 2.63 -5.53
CA HIS A 28 7.24 1.23 -5.84
C HIS A 28 5.72 1.03 -5.88
N THR A 29 5.17 0.87 -7.08
CA THR A 29 3.72 0.78 -7.27
C THR A 29 3.24 -0.66 -7.21
N PHE A 30 2.19 -0.92 -6.42
CA PHE A 30 1.60 -2.24 -6.24
C PHE A 30 0.11 -2.20 -6.54
N SER A 31 -0.37 -3.19 -7.30
CA SER A 31 -1.80 -3.27 -7.66
C SER A 31 -2.68 -3.92 -6.56
N SER A 32 -2.11 -4.24 -5.39
CA SER A 32 -2.81 -4.80 -4.23
C SER A 32 -1.89 -4.84 -3.00
N GLU A 33 -2.50 -4.92 -1.82
CA GLU A 33 -1.81 -5.06 -0.53
C GLU A 33 -1.00 -6.35 -0.48
N ARG A 34 -1.50 -7.45 -1.07
CA ARG A 34 -0.76 -8.72 -1.15
C ARG A 34 0.57 -8.57 -1.89
N LYS A 35 0.60 -7.82 -2.99
CA LYS A 35 1.85 -7.55 -3.72
C LYS A 35 2.77 -6.64 -2.91
N ALA A 36 2.22 -5.64 -2.23
CA ALA A 36 2.99 -4.78 -1.34
C ALA A 36 3.66 -5.58 -0.19
N ILE A 37 2.94 -6.54 0.42
CA ILE A 37 3.50 -7.45 1.44
C ILE A 37 4.65 -8.29 0.87
N GLN A 38 4.56 -8.74 -0.38
CA GLN A 38 5.69 -9.42 -1.03
C GLN A 38 6.88 -8.48 -1.19
N GLY A 39 6.65 -7.21 -1.52
CA GLY A 39 7.67 -6.17 -1.61
C GLY A 39 8.44 -5.96 -0.30
N LEU A 40 7.77 -6.08 0.86
CA LEU A 40 8.40 -5.92 2.18
C LEU A 40 9.58 -6.88 2.40
N LYS A 41 9.62 -8.02 1.70
CA LYS A 41 10.76 -8.95 1.75
C LYS A 41 12.04 -8.40 1.13
N SER A 42 11.91 -7.43 0.22
CA SER A 42 13.02 -6.80 -0.48
C SER A 42 13.41 -5.48 0.18
N HIS A 43 12.43 -4.61 0.43
CA HIS A 43 12.67 -3.28 0.99
C HIS A 43 11.55 -2.88 1.93
N VAL A 44 11.92 -2.29 3.07
CA VAL A 44 10.97 -1.65 3.98
C VAL A 44 10.75 -0.21 3.52
N PRO A 45 9.51 0.25 3.25
CA PRO A 45 9.25 1.61 2.81
C PRO A 45 9.40 2.64 3.95
N ASP A 46 9.83 3.85 3.60
CA ASP A 46 9.79 5.02 4.48
C ASP A 46 8.39 5.65 4.52
N ILE A 47 7.67 5.57 3.39
CA ILE A 47 6.37 6.19 3.19
C ILE A 47 5.45 5.18 2.51
N VAL A 48 4.20 5.12 2.96
CA VAL A 48 3.15 4.33 2.32
C VAL A 48 2.02 5.26 1.91
N VAL A 49 1.70 5.27 0.63
CA VAL A 49 0.49 5.85 0.07
C VAL A 49 -0.37 4.69 -0.42
N ALA A 50 -1.59 4.59 0.08
CA ALA A 50 -2.51 3.53 -0.29
C ALA A 50 -3.90 4.11 -0.52
N ASP A 51 -4.48 3.83 -1.69
CA ASP A 51 -5.93 3.78 -1.75
C ASP A 51 -6.40 2.40 -1.24
N PHE A 52 -7.60 2.37 -0.70
CA PHE A 52 -8.18 1.13 -0.21
C PHE A 52 -9.69 1.20 -0.31
N ILE A 53 -10.30 0.04 -0.49
CA ILE A 53 -11.74 -0.08 -0.48
C ILE A 53 -12.16 -0.29 0.97
N TYR A 54 -12.95 0.66 1.50
CA TYR A 54 -13.65 0.47 2.76
C TYR A 54 -14.88 -0.40 2.49
N GLY A 55 -14.82 -1.67 2.90
CA GLY A 55 -15.90 -2.61 2.75
C GLY A 55 -16.06 -3.38 4.04
N TYR A 56 -17.14 -3.11 4.79
CA TYR A 56 -17.47 -3.93 5.94
C TYR A 56 -17.88 -5.33 5.45
N SER A 57 -17.00 -6.31 5.65
CA SER A 57 -17.28 -7.72 5.36
C SER A 57 -17.03 -8.56 6.60
N ASN A 58 -17.88 -9.56 6.82
CA ASN A 58 -17.65 -10.57 7.84
C ASN A 58 -17.09 -11.82 7.13
N ASN A 59 -15.77 -11.92 7.06
CA ASN A 59 -15.12 -13.11 6.52
C ASN A 59 -14.92 -14.15 7.65
N TYR A 60 -14.49 -15.37 7.31
CA TYR A 60 -14.27 -16.48 8.26
C TYR A 60 -13.37 -16.14 9.48
N ALA A 61 -12.66 -15.01 9.47
CA ALA A 61 -11.78 -14.54 10.53
C ALA A 61 -12.33 -13.33 11.34
N GLY A 62 -13.55 -12.87 11.09
CA GLY A 62 -14.20 -11.73 11.76
C GLY A 62 -14.52 -10.55 10.85
N VAL A 63 -14.73 -9.38 11.46
CA VAL A 63 -14.97 -8.11 10.76
C VAL A 63 -13.68 -7.65 10.09
N ASN A 64 -13.63 -7.69 8.76
CA ASN A 64 -12.57 -7.10 7.96
C ASN A 64 -13.12 -5.86 7.24
N VAL A 65 -12.40 -4.75 7.37
CA VAL A 65 -12.78 -3.46 6.79
C VAL A 65 -12.05 -3.19 5.47
N SER A 66 -10.81 -3.68 5.35
CA SER A 66 -9.92 -3.55 4.20
C SER A 66 -8.76 -4.55 4.38
N ASN A 67 -8.02 -4.90 3.33
CA ASN A 67 -6.77 -5.69 3.46
C ASN A 67 -5.56 -4.83 3.88
N LEU A 68 -5.73 -3.52 4.02
CA LEU A 68 -4.67 -2.62 4.46
C LEU A 68 -4.22 -2.89 5.90
N ASP A 69 -5.12 -3.40 6.74
CA ASP A 69 -4.80 -3.86 8.11
C ASP A 69 -3.78 -5.01 8.11
N VAL A 70 -3.93 -5.98 7.20
CA VAL A 70 -3.01 -7.10 7.02
C VAL A 70 -1.65 -6.59 6.55
N PHE A 71 -1.62 -5.59 5.66
CA PHE A 71 -0.37 -4.94 5.26
C PHE A 71 0.31 -4.27 6.45
N PHE A 72 -0.41 -3.47 7.26
CA PHE A 72 0.16 -2.82 8.45
C PHE A 72 0.66 -3.82 9.49
N HIS A 73 -0.09 -4.90 9.74
CA HIS A 73 0.37 -5.98 10.61
C HIS A 73 1.64 -6.65 10.07
N SER A 74 1.77 -6.79 8.75
CA SER A 74 2.96 -7.38 8.13
C SER A 74 4.16 -6.44 8.16
N LEU A 75 3.94 -5.12 8.13
CA LEU A 75 4.99 -4.09 8.21
C LEU A 75 5.68 -4.06 9.59
N GLN A 76 5.02 -4.56 10.64
CA GLN A 76 5.59 -4.62 11.99
C GLN A 76 6.59 -5.78 12.20
N LYS A 77 6.68 -6.72 11.24
CA LYS A 77 7.53 -7.92 11.35
C LYS A 77 8.88 -7.69 10.70
#